data_AF-A0A366GR87-F1
#
_entry.id   AF-A0A366GR87-F1
#
_cell.length_a   1.000
_cell.length_b   1.000
_cell.length_c   1.000
_cell.angle_alpha   90.00
_cell.angle_beta   90.00
_cell.angle_gamma   90.00
#
_symmetry.space_group_name_H-M   'P 1'
#
loop_
_entity.id
_entity.type
_entity.pdbx_description
1 polymer ?
#
loop_
_entity_poly.entity_id
_entity_poly.type
_entity_poly.pdbx_seq_one_letter_code
_entity_poly.pdbx_strand_id
1 'polypeptide(L)'
;MNKKDVLPISDLNDWRIILVNREHMLPKELGIELTSITQNAKPNMKIDSRIATSYQDMVTAAKKEGINLYLRSSYRAIKLQQTYYDASVKSYKSQGLSDKEASAKALEYLQYPGASEHHTGLALDIISVEWQNTVEDLNAKFETTDAFKWLDKNAAEYGFILRYPKDKENITGIKYEPWHYRYVGKEVAVYLKEKGLTLEEYCEKIKSSK
;
A
#
# COMPACT_ATOMS: atom_id res chain seq x y z
N MET A 1 19.17 -0.26 -31.00
CA MET A 1 20.02 -0.74 -29.89
C MET A 1 19.09 -1.18 -28.77
N ASN A 2 19.02 -2.49 -28.47
CA ASN A 2 18.28 -2.98 -27.30
C ASN A 2 18.98 -2.43 -26.05
N LYS A 3 18.42 -1.40 -25.42
CA LYS A 3 18.82 -1.05 -24.06
C LYS A 3 18.51 -2.29 -23.22
N LYS A 4 19.55 -2.91 -22.62
CA LYS A 4 19.34 -3.94 -21.60
C LYS A 4 18.35 -3.37 -20.58
N ASP A 5 17.35 -4.17 -20.22
CA ASP A 5 16.38 -3.81 -19.19
C ASP A 5 17.10 -3.81 -17.85
N VAL A 6 17.68 -2.67 -17.47
CA VAL A 6 18.45 -2.54 -16.23
C VAL A 6 17.47 -2.29 -15.09
N LEU A 7 17.41 -3.22 -14.14
CA LEU A 7 16.60 -3.10 -12.94
C LEU A 7 17.19 -2.00 -12.03
N PRO A 8 16.39 -1.00 -11.58
CA PRO A 8 16.89 0.05 -10.69
C PRO A 8 17.54 -0.46 -9.40
N ILE A 9 16.96 -1.50 -8.81
CA ILE A 9 17.50 -2.23 -7.67
C ILE A 9 17.56 -3.72 -8.05
N SER A 10 18.67 -4.37 -7.73
CA SER A 10 18.88 -5.82 -8.00
C SER A 10 19.24 -6.62 -6.75
N ASP A 11 19.38 -5.97 -5.59
CA ASP A 11 19.52 -6.65 -4.30
C ASP A 11 18.15 -6.83 -3.65
N LEU A 12 17.67 -8.07 -3.56
CA LEU A 12 16.41 -8.43 -2.91
C LEU A 12 16.38 -8.09 -1.40
N ASN A 13 17.54 -7.81 -0.79
CA ASN A 13 17.62 -7.40 0.61
C ASN A 13 17.46 -5.88 0.79
N ASP A 14 17.32 -5.10 -0.28
CA ASP A 14 17.08 -3.67 -0.17
C ASP A 14 15.73 -3.40 0.51
N TRP A 15 15.76 -2.62 1.59
CA TRP A 15 14.60 -2.33 2.44
C TRP A 15 13.41 -1.73 1.68
N ARG A 16 13.65 -1.05 0.54
CA ARG A 16 12.59 -0.42 -0.25
C ARG A 16 11.71 -1.45 -0.94
N ILE A 17 12.29 -2.57 -1.35
CA ILE A 17 11.61 -3.63 -2.11
C ILE A 17 11.34 -4.89 -1.29
N ILE A 18 11.40 -4.79 0.04
CA ILE A 18 10.94 -5.88 0.92
C ILE A 18 9.52 -6.30 0.52
N LEU A 19 9.37 -7.56 0.17
CA LEU A 19 8.07 -8.14 -0.21
C LEU A 19 7.40 -8.70 1.05
N VAL A 20 6.25 -8.16 1.40
CA VAL A 20 5.40 -8.63 2.51
C VAL A 20 4.04 -8.98 1.95
N ASN A 21 3.68 -10.25 2.03
CA ASN A 21 2.39 -10.78 1.59
C ASN A 21 2.13 -12.13 2.31
N ARG A 22 1.14 -12.89 1.85
CA ARG A 22 0.75 -14.18 2.47
C ARG A 22 1.84 -15.25 2.39
N GLU A 23 2.74 -15.15 1.43
CA GLU A 23 3.87 -16.08 1.26
C GLU A 23 5.15 -15.58 1.95
N HIS A 24 5.21 -14.29 2.26
CA HIS A 24 6.37 -13.60 2.85
C HIS A 24 5.95 -12.83 4.11
N MET A 25 5.46 -13.55 5.12
CA MET A 25 4.96 -12.95 6.36
C MET A 25 6.10 -12.53 7.28
N LEU A 26 5.93 -11.37 7.92
CA LEU A 26 6.80 -10.91 9.00
C LEU A 26 6.48 -11.69 10.29
N PRO A 27 7.47 -12.37 10.90
CA PRO A 27 7.26 -13.08 12.16
C PRO A 27 7.21 -12.14 13.38
N LYS A 28 7.71 -10.91 13.23
CA LYS A 28 7.76 -9.87 14.27
C LYS A 28 7.93 -8.49 13.62
N GLU A 29 7.75 -7.44 14.41
CA GLU A 29 8.00 -6.06 13.97
C GLU A 29 9.46 -5.86 13.54
N LEU A 30 9.67 -5.03 12.52
CA LEU A 30 10.99 -4.76 11.93
C LEU A 30 11.87 -3.83 12.77
N GLY A 31 11.34 -3.21 13.83
CA GLY A 31 12.08 -2.26 14.66
C GLY A 31 12.46 -0.97 13.91
N ILE A 32 11.62 -0.54 12.98
CA ILE A 32 11.80 0.68 12.19
C ILE A 32 11.60 1.95 13.02
N GLU A 33 12.32 3.01 12.65
CA GLU A 33 12.06 4.35 13.17
C GLU A 33 10.80 4.92 12.52
N LEU A 34 9.88 5.41 13.34
CA LEU A 34 8.60 5.93 12.90
C LEU A 34 8.49 7.41 13.24
N THR A 35 7.99 8.19 12.28
CA THR A 35 7.60 9.59 12.48
C THR A 35 6.10 9.78 12.34
N SER A 36 5.55 10.72 13.11
CA SER A 36 4.11 10.99 13.15
C SER A 36 3.69 11.92 12.01
N ILE A 37 2.56 11.62 11.39
CA ILE A 37 1.89 12.49 10.42
C ILE A 37 0.58 12.99 11.03
N THR A 38 0.46 14.30 11.18
CA THR A 38 -0.68 14.92 11.88
C THR A 38 -1.52 15.82 10.98
N GLN A 39 -0.94 16.39 9.93
CA GLN A 39 -1.67 17.22 8.97
C GLN A 39 -2.42 16.35 7.96
N ASN A 40 -3.70 16.64 7.75
CA ASN A 40 -4.60 15.88 6.88
C ASN A 40 -4.43 14.36 7.07
N ALA A 41 -4.47 13.91 8.31
CA ALA A 41 -4.28 12.50 8.63
C ALA A 41 -5.28 12.07 9.70
N LYS A 42 -5.60 10.78 9.69
CA LYS A 42 -6.28 10.15 10.82
C LYS A 42 -5.43 10.30 12.09
N PRO A 43 -6.02 10.37 13.30
CA PRO A 43 -5.22 10.40 14.52
C PRO A 43 -4.24 9.23 14.62
N ASN A 44 -3.06 9.49 15.18
CA ASN A 44 -1.99 8.52 15.43
C ASN A 44 -1.37 7.86 14.19
N MET A 45 -1.45 8.51 13.01
CA MET A 45 -0.75 8.02 11.83
C MET A 45 0.77 8.18 11.98
N LYS A 46 1.47 7.11 11.60
CA LYS A 46 2.93 7.02 11.64
C LYS A 46 3.43 6.35 10.38
N ILE A 47 4.54 6.83 9.85
CA ILE A 47 5.20 6.26 8.67
C ILE A 47 6.66 5.99 9.01
N ASP A 48 7.31 5.14 8.22
CA ASP A 48 8.76 4.98 8.30
C ASP A 48 9.44 6.34 8.10
N SER A 49 10.31 6.75 9.03
CA SER A 49 11.00 8.05 8.96
C SER A 49 11.74 8.26 7.63
N ARG A 50 12.19 7.18 6.98
CA ARG A 50 12.92 7.21 5.71
C ARG A 50 12.06 7.68 4.53
N ILE A 51 10.74 7.56 4.60
CA ILE A 51 9.83 7.96 3.50
C ILE A 51 9.17 9.32 3.73
N ALA A 52 9.41 9.96 4.88
CA ALA A 52 8.68 11.15 5.31
C ALA A 52 8.81 12.33 4.34
N THR A 53 10.02 12.62 3.86
CA THR A 53 10.25 13.66 2.85
C THR A 53 9.54 13.33 1.54
N SER A 54 9.59 12.08 1.09
CA SER A 54 8.91 11.66 -0.14
C SER A 54 7.40 11.82 -0.05
N TYR A 55 6.81 11.44 1.08
CA TYR A 55 5.39 11.65 1.35
C TYR A 55 5.02 13.15 1.39
N GLN A 56 5.81 13.97 2.10
CA GLN A 56 5.56 15.40 2.21
C GLN A 56 5.67 16.14 0.87
N ASP A 57 6.65 15.76 0.04
CA ASP A 57 6.83 16.31 -1.30
C ASP A 57 5.61 15.99 -2.18
N MET A 58 5.12 14.74 -2.11
CA MET A 58 3.92 14.30 -2.84
C MET A 58 2.67 15.09 -2.40
N VAL A 59 2.43 15.22 -1.09
CA VAL A 59 1.31 16.00 -0.55
C VAL A 59 1.41 17.47 -0.97
N THR A 60 2.61 18.04 -0.94
CA THR A 60 2.85 19.44 -1.34
C THR A 60 2.58 19.66 -2.82
N ALA A 61 2.99 18.73 -3.67
CA ALA A 61 2.74 18.80 -5.10
C ALA A 61 1.25 18.65 -5.44
N ALA A 62 0.57 17.67 -4.84
CA ALA A 62 -0.88 17.50 -4.99
C ALA A 62 -1.63 18.78 -4.61
N LYS A 63 -1.25 19.39 -3.49
CA LYS A 63 -1.87 20.63 -3.00
C LYS A 63 -1.70 21.81 -3.96
N LYS A 64 -0.56 21.92 -4.67
CA LYS A 64 -0.35 22.96 -5.69
C LYS A 64 -1.32 22.83 -6.88
N GLU A 65 -1.81 21.63 -7.13
CA GLU A 65 -2.83 21.34 -8.16
C GLU A 65 -4.25 21.30 -7.59
N GLY A 66 -4.46 21.77 -6.36
CA GLY A 66 -5.77 21.82 -5.71
C GLY A 66 -6.24 20.49 -5.12
N ILE A 67 -5.39 19.45 -5.10
CA ILE A 67 -5.71 18.14 -4.53
C ILE A 67 -5.26 18.07 -3.06
N ASN A 68 -6.23 17.97 -2.15
CA ASN A 68 -5.95 17.83 -0.72
C ASN A 68 -5.92 16.35 -0.33
N LEU A 69 -4.73 15.76 -0.32
CA LEU A 69 -4.54 14.37 0.14
C LEU A 69 -4.79 14.24 1.65
N TYR A 70 -5.31 13.08 2.04
CA TYR A 70 -5.59 12.66 3.40
C TYR A 70 -5.04 11.25 3.68
N LEU A 71 -4.25 11.11 4.74
CA LEU A 71 -3.71 9.82 5.18
C LEU A 71 -4.71 9.09 6.07
N ARG A 72 -5.40 8.11 5.49
CA ARG A 72 -6.44 7.32 6.16
C ARG A 72 -5.85 6.26 7.10
N SER A 73 -4.79 5.61 6.65
CA SER A 73 -4.12 4.51 7.35
C SER A 73 -2.64 4.49 6.99
N SER A 74 -1.80 4.03 7.90
CA SER A 74 -0.35 3.99 7.76
C SER A 74 0.21 2.85 8.62
N TYR A 75 1.35 3.02 9.28
CA TYR A 75 1.94 1.97 10.12
C TYR A 75 0.91 1.35 11.07
N ARG A 76 0.88 0.02 11.08
CA ARG A 76 0.00 -0.78 11.94
C ARG A 76 0.79 -1.94 12.49
N ALA A 77 0.84 -2.07 13.81
CA ALA A 77 1.47 -3.21 14.45
C ALA A 77 0.74 -4.52 14.10
N ILE A 78 1.47 -5.64 14.09
CA ILE A 78 0.96 -7.00 13.87
C ILE A 78 -0.20 -7.31 14.83
N LYS A 79 -0.04 -6.97 16.11
CA LYS A 79 -1.11 -7.17 17.11
C LYS A 79 -2.37 -6.36 16.79
N LEU A 80 -2.23 -5.14 16.27
CA LEU A 80 -3.38 -4.34 15.87
C LEU A 80 -4.07 -4.92 14.63
N GLN A 81 -3.30 -5.42 13.65
CA GLN A 81 -3.85 -6.14 12.49
C GLN A 81 -4.65 -7.37 12.91
N GLN A 82 -4.19 -8.13 13.91
CA GLN A 82 -4.95 -9.26 14.48
C GLN A 82 -6.33 -8.81 14.96
N THR A 83 -6.42 -7.69 15.68
CA THR A 83 -7.73 -7.21 16.15
C THR A 83 -8.67 -6.84 15.01
N TYR A 84 -8.15 -6.29 13.90
CA TYR A 84 -8.97 -5.96 12.73
C TYR A 84 -9.42 -7.21 11.98
N TYR A 85 -8.53 -8.19 11.83
CA TYR A 85 -8.86 -9.48 11.25
C TYR A 85 -9.94 -10.20 12.06
N ASP A 86 -9.77 -10.31 13.37
CA ASP A 86 -10.72 -10.98 14.27
C ASP A 86 -12.09 -10.28 14.26
N ALA A 87 -12.09 -8.95 14.30
CA ALA A 87 -13.31 -8.16 14.22
C ALA A 87 -14.05 -8.35 12.88
N SER A 88 -13.31 -8.38 11.76
CA SER A 88 -13.88 -8.60 10.42
C SER A 88 -14.48 -10.00 10.29
N VAL A 89 -13.76 -11.04 10.72
CA VAL A 89 -14.27 -12.43 10.72
C VAL A 89 -15.51 -12.53 11.60
N LYS A 90 -15.49 -11.96 12.80
CA LYS A 90 -16.66 -11.94 13.70
C LYS A 90 -17.86 -11.24 13.08
N SER A 91 -17.64 -10.10 12.40
CA SER A 91 -18.70 -9.37 11.71
C SER A 91 -19.35 -10.23 10.62
N TYR A 92 -18.56 -10.88 9.75
CA TYR A 92 -19.10 -11.74 8.71
C TYR A 92 -19.81 -12.99 9.26
N LYS A 93 -19.30 -13.58 10.34
CA LYS A 93 -20.00 -14.67 11.04
C LYS A 93 -21.36 -14.23 11.56
N SER A 94 -21.48 -13.00 12.08
CA SER A 94 -22.77 -12.46 12.54
C SER A 94 -23.78 -12.26 11.40
N GLN A 95 -23.31 -12.23 10.15
CA GLN A 95 -24.14 -12.19 8.94
C GLN A 95 -24.50 -13.59 8.42
N GLY A 96 -24.20 -14.65 9.17
CA GLY A 96 -24.58 -16.03 8.86
C GLY A 96 -23.55 -16.85 8.07
N LEU A 97 -22.34 -16.30 7.84
CA LEU A 97 -21.28 -17.02 7.15
C LEU A 97 -20.61 -18.05 8.08
N SER A 98 -20.21 -19.19 7.52
CA SER A 98 -19.33 -20.13 8.22
C SER A 98 -17.96 -19.52 8.51
N ASP A 99 -17.18 -20.13 9.40
CA ASP A 99 -15.82 -19.66 9.73
C ASP A 99 -14.93 -19.55 8.48
N LYS A 100 -15.03 -20.52 7.57
CA LYS A 100 -14.26 -20.55 6.33
C LYS A 100 -14.66 -19.42 5.39
N GLU A 101 -15.96 -19.18 5.23
CA GLU A 101 -16.47 -18.12 4.35
C GLU A 101 -16.20 -16.73 4.92
N ALA A 102 -16.38 -16.53 6.22
CA ALA A 102 -16.10 -15.28 6.91
C ALA A 102 -14.61 -14.92 6.84
N SER A 103 -13.73 -15.90 7.04
CA SER A 103 -12.29 -15.75 6.86
C SER A 103 -11.94 -15.39 5.41
N ALA A 104 -12.47 -16.12 4.44
CA ALA A 104 -12.24 -15.84 3.02
C ALA A 104 -12.71 -14.43 2.64
N LYS A 105 -13.88 -13.98 3.10
CA LYS A 105 -14.40 -12.63 2.87
C LYS A 105 -13.53 -11.54 3.50
N ALA A 106 -13.12 -11.73 4.76
CA ALA A 106 -12.22 -10.78 5.42
C ALA A 106 -10.92 -10.62 4.63
N LEU A 107 -10.38 -11.72 4.11
CA LEU A 107 -9.14 -11.75 3.35
C LEU A 107 -9.27 -11.22 1.91
N GLU A 108 -10.43 -10.79 1.45
CA GLU A 108 -10.51 -10.13 0.13
C GLU A 108 -9.81 -8.76 0.13
N TYR A 109 -9.87 -8.05 1.27
CA TYR A 109 -9.34 -6.69 1.46
C TYR A 109 -8.44 -6.56 2.70
N LEU A 110 -8.40 -7.58 3.58
CA LEU A 110 -7.43 -7.63 4.68
C LEU A 110 -6.32 -8.63 4.39
N GLN A 111 -5.18 -8.34 5.00
CA GLN A 111 -4.08 -9.29 5.11
C GLN A 111 -4.09 -9.96 6.49
N TYR A 112 -3.55 -11.18 6.54
CA TYR A 112 -3.23 -11.82 7.81
C TYR A 112 -2.26 -10.95 8.64
N PRO A 113 -2.29 -11.05 9.97
CA PRO A 113 -1.27 -10.45 10.83
C PRO A 113 0.13 -10.96 10.44
N GLY A 114 1.05 -10.04 10.15
CA GLY A 114 2.36 -10.36 9.59
C GLY A 114 2.41 -10.31 8.05
N ALA A 115 1.28 -10.42 7.35
CA ALA A 115 1.21 -10.35 5.88
C ALA A 115 0.87 -8.95 5.34
N SER A 116 0.59 -7.98 6.22
CA SER A 116 0.22 -6.61 5.83
C SER A 116 1.45 -5.74 5.58
N GLU A 117 1.51 -5.07 4.44
CA GLU A 117 2.59 -4.11 4.17
C GLU A 117 2.57 -2.92 5.15
N HIS A 118 1.46 -2.63 5.83
CA HIS A 118 1.43 -1.59 6.87
C HIS A 118 2.37 -1.88 8.05
N HIS A 119 2.77 -3.15 8.27
CA HIS A 119 3.78 -3.50 9.26
C HIS A 119 5.16 -2.91 8.95
N THR A 120 5.42 -2.61 7.68
CA THR A 120 6.70 -2.04 7.22
C THR A 120 6.78 -0.52 7.40
N GLY A 121 5.66 0.16 7.68
CA GLY A 121 5.60 1.63 7.64
C GLY A 121 5.75 2.24 6.25
N LEU A 122 5.83 1.41 5.19
CA LEU A 122 6.00 1.83 3.78
C LEU A 122 4.68 1.86 3.01
N ALA A 123 3.62 1.27 3.54
CA ALA A 123 2.29 1.25 2.94
C ALA A 123 1.36 2.27 3.60
N LEU A 124 0.68 3.04 2.76
CA LEU A 124 -0.17 4.16 3.11
C LEU A 124 -1.52 4.01 2.40
N ASP A 125 -2.62 4.09 3.15
CA ASP A 125 -3.94 4.28 2.53
C ASP A 125 -4.16 5.80 2.39
N ILE A 126 -4.10 6.29 1.15
CA ILE A 126 -4.16 7.70 0.80
C ILE A 126 -5.45 7.96 0.02
N ILE A 127 -6.25 8.90 0.52
CA ILE A 127 -7.47 9.38 -0.12
C ILE A 127 -7.43 10.92 -0.21
N SER A 128 -8.54 11.55 -0.56
CA SER A 128 -8.68 13.01 -0.43
C SER A 128 -9.44 13.38 0.85
N VAL A 129 -9.26 14.62 1.31
CA VAL A 129 -10.04 15.18 2.43
C VAL A 129 -11.54 15.16 2.09
N GLU A 130 -11.89 15.50 0.86
CA GLU A 130 -13.27 15.50 0.36
C GLU A 130 -13.86 14.08 0.39
N TRP A 131 -13.09 13.07 -0.02
CA TRP A 131 -13.51 11.67 0.05
C TRP A 131 -13.71 11.20 1.50
N GLN A 132 -12.77 11.53 2.40
CA GLN A 132 -12.88 11.19 3.82
C GLN A 132 -14.16 11.74 4.45
N ASN A 133 -14.66 12.89 3.99
CA ASN A 133 -15.87 13.50 4.52
C ASN A 133 -17.17 12.94 3.93
N THR A 134 -17.10 12.08 2.89
CA THR A 134 -18.29 11.55 2.20
C THR A 134 -18.50 10.05 2.36
N VAL A 135 -17.47 9.31 2.79
CA VAL A 135 -17.57 7.86 3.01
C VAL A 135 -17.07 7.45 4.39
N GLU A 136 -17.71 6.44 4.98
CA GLU A 136 -17.24 5.81 6.22
C GLU A 136 -16.09 4.83 5.91
N ASP A 137 -16.26 4.03 4.85
CA ASP A 137 -15.36 2.96 4.45
C ASP A 137 -14.67 3.21 3.10
N LEU A 138 -13.42 2.75 3.02
CA LEU A 138 -12.64 2.72 1.79
C LEU A 138 -13.29 1.74 0.81
N ASN A 139 -13.45 2.17 -0.44
CA ASN A 139 -14.07 1.36 -1.49
C ASN A 139 -13.65 1.84 -2.88
N ALA A 140 -13.84 0.98 -3.88
CA ALA A 140 -13.28 1.16 -5.23
C ALA A 140 -13.73 2.46 -5.91
N LYS A 141 -14.87 3.05 -5.51
CA LYS A 141 -15.37 4.31 -6.10
C LYS A 141 -14.43 5.49 -5.92
N PHE A 142 -13.45 5.42 -5.00
CA PHE A 142 -12.39 6.43 -4.89
C PHE A 142 -11.66 6.64 -6.22
N GLU A 143 -11.59 5.62 -7.09
CA GLU A 143 -10.98 5.71 -8.42
C GLU A 143 -11.58 6.81 -9.31
N THR A 144 -12.82 7.21 -9.06
CA THR A 144 -13.53 8.21 -9.88
C THR A 144 -13.13 9.64 -9.52
N THR A 145 -12.43 9.84 -8.40
CA THR A 145 -12.07 11.16 -7.87
C THR A 145 -10.86 11.75 -8.59
N ASP A 146 -10.74 13.08 -8.56
CA ASP A 146 -9.56 13.75 -9.11
C ASP A 146 -8.30 13.48 -8.28
N ALA A 147 -8.45 13.20 -6.98
CA ALA A 147 -7.34 12.80 -6.14
C ALA A 147 -6.75 11.45 -6.55
N PHE A 148 -7.58 10.45 -6.86
CA PHE A 148 -7.09 9.19 -7.40
C PHE A 148 -6.37 9.40 -8.74
N LYS A 149 -6.98 10.14 -9.68
CA LYS A 149 -6.35 10.42 -10.98
C LYS A 149 -4.99 11.10 -10.82
N TRP A 150 -4.87 12.01 -9.86
CA TRP A 150 -3.60 12.67 -9.55
C TRP A 150 -2.58 11.69 -8.97
N LEU A 151 -2.98 10.84 -8.02
CA LEU A 151 -2.09 9.83 -7.44
C LEU A 151 -1.64 8.80 -8.48
N ASP A 152 -2.57 8.25 -9.26
CA ASP A 152 -2.28 7.30 -10.33
C ASP A 152 -1.28 7.89 -11.33
N LYS A 153 -1.41 9.18 -11.66
CA LYS A 153 -0.48 9.90 -12.54
C LYS A 153 0.89 10.21 -11.89
N ASN A 154 0.93 10.66 -10.64
CA ASN A 154 2.12 11.34 -10.10
C ASN A 154 2.84 10.60 -8.96
N ALA A 155 2.18 9.66 -8.26
CA ALA A 155 2.72 9.05 -7.05
C ALA A 155 4.11 8.38 -7.25
N ALA A 156 4.33 7.81 -8.45
CA ALA A 156 5.60 7.17 -8.80
C ALA A 156 6.80 8.12 -8.78
N GLU A 157 6.62 9.40 -9.10
CA GLU A 157 7.68 10.42 -9.05
C GLU A 157 8.17 10.69 -7.62
N TYR A 158 7.34 10.32 -6.63
CA TYR A 158 7.64 10.39 -5.21
C TYR A 158 7.99 9.02 -4.61
N GLY A 159 8.11 7.98 -5.44
CA GLY A 159 8.51 6.65 -5.02
C GLY A 159 7.38 5.75 -4.52
N PHE A 160 6.13 6.14 -4.75
CA PHE A 160 4.95 5.36 -4.37
C PHE A 160 4.31 4.68 -5.57
N ILE A 161 3.91 3.42 -5.42
CA ILE A 161 3.14 2.68 -6.43
C ILE A 161 1.74 2.41 -5.91
N LEU A 162 0.76 2.37 -6.82
CA LEU A 162 -0.52 1.73 -6.55
C LEU A 162 -0.28 0.23 -6.39
N ARG A 163 -0.37 -0.28 -5.15
CA ARG A 163 0.15 -1.60 -4.80
C ARG A 163 -0.73 -2.75 -5.29
N TYR A 164 -2.04 -2.52 -5.31
CA TYR A 164 -3.07 -3.49 -5.69
C TYR A 164 -3.88 -2.93 -6.87
N PRO A 165 -3.32 -2.94 -8.09
CA PRO A 165 -4.02 -2.48 -9.29
C PRO A 165 -5.06 -3.50 -9.77
N LYS A 166 -5.94 -3.08 -10.70
CA LYS A 166 -6.87 -3.97 -11.39
C LYS A 166 -6.10 -5.07 -12.15
N ASP A 167 -6.75 -6.21 -12.34
CA ASP A 167 -6.27 -7.34 -13.15
C ASP A 167 -4.96 -7.99 -12.65
N LYS A 168 -4.50 -7.67 -11.43
CA LYS A 168 -3.33 -8.27 -10.79
C LYS A 168 -3.65 -9.02 -9.49
N GLU A 169 -4.94 -9.21 -9.18
CA GLU A 169 -5.42 -9.86 -7.95
C GLU A 169 -4.93 -11.32 -7.84
N ASN A 170 -4.78 -11.99 -8.97
CA ASN A 170 -4.22 -13.34 -9.05
C ASN A 170 -2.72 -13.42 -8.68
N ILE A 171 -2.01 -12.29 -8.73
CA ILE A 171 -0.59 -12.16 -8.38
C ILE A 171 -0.43 -11.62 -6.96
N THR A 172 -1.16 -10.56 -6.61
CA THR A 172 -1.03 -9.89 -5.31
C THR A 172 -1.81 -10.60 -4.20
N GLY A 173 -2.83 -11.38 -4.56
CA GLY A 173 -3.75 -12.03 -3.62
C GLY A 173 -4.73 -11.08 -2.93
N ILE A 174 -4.80 -9.81 -3.35
CA ILE A 174 -5.67 -8.76 -2.80
C ILE A 174 -6.44 -8.10 -3.94
N LYS A 175 -7.72 -7.79 -3.66
CA LYS A 175 -8.59 -7.09 -4.61
C LYS A 175 -8.06 -5.69 -4.93
N TYR A 176 -8.55 -5.10 -6.02
CA TYR A 176 -8.24 -3.72 -6.37
C TYR A 176 -8.48 -2.73 -5.20
N GLU A 177 -7.43 -1.98 -4.82
CA GLU A 177 -7.48 -0.96 -3.76
C GLU A 177 -6.91 0.38 -4.26
N PRO A 178 -7.73 1.29 -4.84
CA PRO A 178 -7.29 2.58 -5.38
C PRO A 178 -6.64 3.53 -4.36
N TRP A 179 -6.79 3.25 -3.07
CA TRP A 179 -6.23 4.04 -1.97
C TRP A 179 -4.87 3.53 -1.48
N HIS A 180 -4.47 2.29 -1.80
CA HIS A 180 -3.31 1.67 -1.15
C HIS A 180 -2.02 1.90 -1.93
N TYR A 181 -1.15 2.76 -1.39
CA TYR A 181 0.12 3.13 -2.00
C TYR A 181 1.30 2.61 -1.19
N ARG A 182 2.26 1.99 -1.88
CA ARG A 182 3.47 1.40 -1.30
C ARG A 182 4.71 2.16 -1.74
N TYR A 183 5.55 2.59 -0.80
CA TYR A 183 6.85 3.16 -1.11
C TYR A 183 7.85 2.07 -1.53
N VAL A 184 8.51 2.29 -2.67
CA VAL A 184 9.57 1.43 -3.23
C VAL A 184 10.79 2.23 -3.71
N GLY A 185 10.79 3.55 -3.50
CA GLY A 185 11.79 4.47 -4.06
C GLY A 185 11.45 4.92 -5.47
N LYS A 186 11.89 6.14 -5.84
CA LYS A 186 11.48 6.83 -7.09
C LYS A 186 11.77 6.01 -8.34
N GLU A 187 13.00 5.50 -8.46
CA GLU A 187 13.45 4.79 -9.66
C GLU A 187 12.69 3.48 -9.87
N VAL A 188 12.46 2.72 -8.80
CA VAL A 188 11.65 1.48 -8.85
C VAL A 188 10.19 1.81 -9.14
N ALA A 189 9.61 2.81 -8.49
CA ALA A 189 8.20 3.16 -8.68
C ALA A 189 7.90 3.58 -10.12
N VAL A 190 8.76 4.42 -10.72
CA VAL A 190 8.69 4.81 -12.13
C VAL A 190 8.82 3.57 -13.03
N TYR A 191 9.82 2.73 -12.78
CA TYR A 191 10.02 1.50 -13.56
C TYR A 191 8.80 0.57 -13.52
N LEU A 192 8.24 0.32 -12.34
CA LEU A 192 7.06 -0.54 -12.18
C LEU A 192 5.85 0.02 -12.91
N LYS A 193 5.62 1.33 -12.80
CA LYS A 193 4.54 2.01 -13.47
C LYS A 193 4.68 1.93 -15.00
N GLU A 194 5.85 2.24 -15.54
CA GLU A 194 6.11 2.18 -17.00
C GLU A 194 5.95 0.77 -17.58
N LYS A 195 6.31 -0.25 -16.80
CA LYS A 195 6.26 -1.65 -17.22
C LYS A 195 4.93 -2.34 -16.90
N GLY A 196 4.04 -1.72 -16.13
CA GLY A 196 2.80 -2.34 -15.65
C GLY A 196 3.04 -3.56 -14.75
N LEU A 197 4.07 -3.50 -13.91
CA LEU A 197 4.49 -4.61 -13.03
C LEU A 197 4.07 -4.39 -11.58
N THR A 198 3.74 -5.48 -10.90
CA THR A 198 3.62 -5.50 -9.44
C THR A 198 4.99 -5.63 -8.77
N LEU A 199 5.03 -5.44 -7.44
CA LEU A 199 6.24 -5.68 -6.66
C LEU A 199 6.65 -7.16 -6.70
N GLU A 200 5.69 -8.09 -6.72
CA GLU A 200 5.93 -9.53 -6.89
C GLU A 200 6.66 -9.81 -8.21
N GLU A 201 6.14 -9.32 -9.33
CA GLU A 201 6.73 -9.54 -10.66
C GLU A 201 8.13 -8.93 -10.75
N TYR A 202 8.36 -7.80 -10.08
CA TYR A 202 9.68 -7.17 -10.00
C TYR A 202 10.69 -8.00 -9.21
N CYS A 203 10.31 -8.48 -8.03
CA CYS A 203 11.15 -9.36 -7.23
C CYS A 203 11.47 -10.67 -7.98
N GLU A 204 10.51 -11.21 -8.74
CA GLU A 204 10.73 -12.39 -9.58
C GLU A 204 11.69 -12.11 -10.76
N LYS A 205 11.59 -10.92 -11.37
CA LYS A 205 12.58 -10.47 -12.37
C LYS A 205 13.99 -10.38 -11.80
N ILE A 206 14.15 -9.90 -10.56
CA ILE A 206 15.47 -9.88 -9.91
C ILE A 206 16.00 -11.30 -9.70
N LYS A 207 15.16 -12.24 -9.23
CA LYS A 207 15.56 -13.65 -9.02
C LYS A 207 16.00 -14.32 -10.31
N SER A 208 15.26 -14.11 -11.41
CA SER A 208 15.55 -14.70 -12.72
C SER A 208 16.70 -14.03 -13.48
N SER A 209 17.18 -12.88 -13.02
CA SER A 209 18.33 -12.16 -13.61
C SER A 209 19.66 -12.51 -12.94
N LYS A 210 19.66 -13.37 -11.92
CA LYS A 210 20.84 -13.93 -11.26
C LYS A 210 21.20 -15.28 -11.87
#